data_AF-A0A962J385-F1
#
_entry.id   AF-A0A962J385-F1
#
_cell.length_a   1.000
_cell.length_b   1.000
_cell.length_c   1.000
_cell.angle_alpha   90.00
_cell.angle_beta   90.00
_cell.angle_gamma   90.00
#
_symmetry.space_group_name_H-M   'P 1'
#
loop_
_entity.id
_entity.type
_entity.pdbx_description
1 polymer ?
#
loop_
_entity_poly.entity_id
_entity_poly.type
_entity_poly.pdbx_seq_one_letter_code
_entity_poly.pdbx_strand_id
1 'polypeptide(L)'
;VLPDENEFPYTIRVVSEVLSSNGSTSQGSICASILALMDCGVPISRPVAGVAMGLIKDGDKYAILTDIQGMEDHLGDMDFKVAGTSEGITALQMDIKIGGLTKELMAEALEQARVGRMEILDVMTDCIAEPRPTLSKWAPRMESISIDPEAIGAVIGKAGATVRGLQEEFDV
;
A
#
# COMPACT_ATOMS: atom_id res chain seq x y z
N VAL A 1 -4.55 -6.21 1.14
CA VAL A 1 -5.25 -5.53 0.02
C VAL A 1 -4.76 -5.97 -1.35
N LEU A 2 -3.52 -6.47 -1.46
CA LEU A 2 -3.05 -7.09 -2.69
C LEU A 2 -3.87 -8.35 -3.03
N PRO A 3 -4.06 -8.65 -4.32
CA PRO A 3 -4.70 -9.88 -4.77
C PRO A 3 -3.85 -11.11 -4.44
N ASP A 4 -4.49 -12.28 -4.47
CA ASP A 4 -3.78 -13.56 -4.40
C ASP A 4 -3.02 -13.82 -5.71
N GLU A 5 -1.92 -14.58 -5.64
CA GLU A 5 -1.12 -14.95 -6.81
C GLU A 5 -1.93 -15.74 -7.84
N ASN A 6 -2.90 -16.54 -7.41
CA ASN A 6 -3.77 -17.29 -8.33
C ASN A 6 -4.74 -16.38 -9.10
N GLU A 7 -5.10 -15.22 -8.53
CA GLU A 7 -6.01 -14.25 -9.15
C GLU A 7 -5.26 -13.22 -10.00
N PHE A 8 -4.05 -12.87 -9.58
CA PHE A 8 -3.20 -11.91 -10.25
C PHE A 8 -1.75 -12.41 -10.25
N PRO A 9 -1.38 -13.28 -11.21
CA PRO A 9 -0.08 -13.94 -11.25
C PRO A 9 0.98 -13.01 -11.83
N TYR A 10 1.19 -11.87 -11.17
CA TYR A 10 2.12 -10.85 -11.61
C TYR A 10 3.03 -10.45 -10.46
N THR A 11 4.33 -10.42 -10.73
CA THR A 11 5.27 -9.78 -9.82
C THR A 11 5.03 -8.28 -9.83
N ILE A 12 4.68 -7.73 -8.68
CA ILE A 12 4.44 -6.29 -8.52
C ILE A 12 5.71 -5.64 -7.97
N ARG A 13 6.22 -4.63 -8.68
CA ARG A 13 7.28 -3.75 -8.20
C ARG A 13 6.77 -2.32 -8.18
N VAL A 14 6.75 -1.72 -7.00
CA VAL A 14 6.41 -0.30 -6.82
C VAL A 14 7.64 0.46 -6.39
N VAL A 15 7.87 1.62 -7.00
CA VAL A 15 8.92 2.56 -6.63
C VAL A 15 8.25 3.89 -6.30
N SER A 16 8.47 4.38 -5.09
CA SER A 16 8.01 5.70 -4.65
C SER A 16 9.20 6.64 -4.59
N GLU A 17 9.17 7.70 -5.40
CA GLU A 17 10.19 8.74 -5.41
C GLU A 17 9.67 10.01 -4.76
N VAL A 18 10.35 10.46 -3.72
CA VAL A 18 9.96 11.65 -2.95
C VAL A 18 10.59 12.88 -3.60
N LEU A 19 9.79 13.68 -4.29
CA LEU A 19 10.24 14.93 -4.92
C LEU A 19 10.22 16.14 -3.96
N SER A 20 9.41 16.07 -2.91
CA SER A 20 9.31 17.08 -1.85
C SER A 20 8.91 16.46 -0.54
N SER A 21 9.37 17.02 0.58
CA SER A 21 9.07 16.53 1.92
C SER A 21 8.85 17.69 2.89
N ASN A 22 7.63 17.80 3.44
CA ASN A 22 7.32 18.66 4.59
C ASN A 22 6.26 18.01 5.49
N GLY A 23 6.44 16.72 5.76
CA GLY A 23 5.50 15.88 6.48
C GLY A 23 5.85 14.42 6.26
N SER A 24 4.86 13.52 6.37
CA SER A 24 5.15 12.09 6.23
C SER A 24 5.11 11.60 4.78
N THR A 25 6.28 11.58 4.15
CA THR A 25 6.46 11.01 2.81
C THR A 25 6.27 9.50 2.78
N SER A 26 6.39 8.80 3.92
CA SER A 26 6.05 7.38 4.01
C SER A 26 4.54 7.15 3.86
N GLN A 27 3.70 8.01 4.45
CA GLN A 27 2.25 7.95 4.24
C GLN A 27 1.88 8.38 2.82
N GLY A 28 2.50 9.45 2.31
CA GLY A 28 2.36 9.86 0.91
C GLY A 28 2.72 8.73 -0.08
N SER A 29 3.75 7.94 0.24
CA SER A 29 4.15 6.78 -0.57
C SER A 29 3.07 5.69 -0.62
N ILE A 30 2.36 5.45 0.49
CA ILE A 30 1.25 4.48 0.52
C ILE A 30 0.12 4.96 -0.39
N CYS A 31 -0.33 6.21 -0.22
CA CYS A 31 -1.42 6.79 -1.02
C CYS A 31 -1.08 6.78 -2.52
N ALA A 32 0.11 7.24 -2.88
CA ALA A 32 0.57 7.26 -4.27
C ALA A 32 0.70 5.86 -4.86
N SER A 33 1.22 4.89 -4.09
CA SER A 33 1.36 3.51 -4.53
C SER A 33 0.00 2.86 -4.83
N ILE A 34 -1.01 3.13 -4.00
CA ILE A 34 -2.36 2.61 -4.23
C ILE A 34 -2.95 3.15 -5.53
N LEU A 35 -2.85 4.47 -5.77
CA LEU A 35 -3.30 5.05 -7.03
C LEU A 35 -2.53 4.48 -8.23
N ALA A 36 -1.21 4.28 -8.11
CA ALA A 36 -0.39 3.68 -9.17
C ALA A 36 -0.76 2.22 -9.45
N LEU A 37 -1.07 1.43 -8.41
CA LEU A 37 -1.54 0.04 -8.57
C LEU A 37 -2.91 0.00 -9.25
N MET A 38 -3.84 0.86 -8.84
CA MET A 38 -5.16 0.98 -9.45
C MET A 38 -5.06 1.42 -10.91
N ASP A 39 -4.20 2.40 -11.21
CA ASP A 39 -3.95 2.87 -12.58
C ASP A 39 -3.32 1.79 -13.46
N CYS A 40 -2.43 0.97 -12.90
CA CYS A 40 -1.85 -0.18 -13.59
C CYS A 40 -2.84 -1.32 -13.82
N GLY A 41 -4.04 -1.29 -13.22
CA GLY A 41 -5.05 -2.34 -13.29
C GLY A 41 -4.79 -3.52 -12.35
N VAL A 42 -4.02 -3.31 -11.28
CA VAL A 42 -3.84 -4.32 -10.23
C VAL A 42 -5.14 -4.43 -9.43
N PRO A 43 -5.78 -5.61 -9.34
CA PRO A 43 -7.06 -5.78 -8.68
C PRO A 43 -6.91 -5.81 -7.16
N ILE A 44 -6.54 -4.67 -6.57
CA ILE A 44 -6.50 -4.51 -5.12
C ILE A 44 -7.93 -4.61 -4.55
N SER A 45 -8.08 -5.27 -3.39
CA SER A 45 -9.41 -5.50 -2.82
C SER A 45 -10.08 -4.22 -2.33
N ARG A 46 -9.30 -3.27 -1.77
CA ARG A 46 -9.73 -1.94 -1.30
C ARG A 46 -8.56 -0.96 -1.34
N PRO A 47 -8.80 0.34 -1.64
CA PRO A 47 -7.77 1.37 -1.54
C PRO A 47 -7.34 1.59 -0.08
N VAL A 48 -6.06 1.94 0.09
CA VAL A 48 -5.43 2.22 1.40
C VAL A 48 -4.93 3.65 1.40
N ALA A 49 -5.28 4.40 2.42
CA ALA A 49 -4.70 5.72 2.70
C ALA A 49 -3.83 5.64 3.95
N GLY A 50 -2.84 6.52 4.04
CA GLY A 50 -1.99 6.71 5.21
C GLY A 50 -2.13 8.14 5.74
N VAL A 51 -2.07 8.31 7.05
CA VAL A 51 -2.01 9.63 7.70
C VAL A 51 -0.97 9.61 8.81
N ALA A 52 -0.24 10.71 8.95
CA ALA A 52 0.70 10.92 10.04
C ALA A 52 0.08 11.82 11.10
N MET A 53 0.32 11.47 12.35
CA MET A 53 -0.31 12.07 13.50
C MET A 53 0.76 12.40 14.52
N GLY A 54 0.54 13.47 15.27
CA GLY A 54 1.43 13.88 16.35
C GLY A 54 0.67 14.09 17.64
N LEU A 55 1.41 14.18 18.73
CA LEU A 55 0.91 14.55 20.03
C LEU A 55 1.88 15.54 20.67
N ILE A 56 1.34 16.63 21.20
CA ILE A 56 2.08 17.55 22.09
C ILE A 56 1.39 17.49 23.45
N LYS A 57 2.18 17.40 24.53
CA LYS A 57 1.69 17.29 25.90
C LYS A 57 2.47 18.22 26.83
N ASP A 58 1.74 19.00 27.64
CA ASP A 58 2.28 19.82 28.71
C ASP A 58 1.49 19.57 30.01
N GLY A 59 2.11 18.80 30.92
CA GLY A 59 1.45 18.30 32.12
C GLY A 59 0.25 17.41 31.78
N ASP A 60 -0.95 17.83 32.19
CA ASP A 60 -2.20 17.13 31.92
C ASP A 60 -2.90 17.58 30.62
N LYS A 61 -2.40 18.64 29.97
CA LYS A 61 -2.95 19.13 28.71
C LYS A 61 -2.23 18.45 27.54
N TYR A 62 -2.98 18.13 26.51
CA TYR A 62 -2.42 17.60 25.26
C TYR A 62 -3.21 18.10 24.05
N ALA A 63 -2.59 18.00 22.88
CA ALA A 63 -3.20 18.21 21.59
C ALA A 63 -2.76 17.12 20.62
N ILE A 64 -3.71 16.51 19.92
CA ILE A 64 -3.44 15.55 18.85
C ILE A 64 -3.44 16.31 17.52
N LEU A 65 -2.35 16.19 16.78
CA LEU A 65 -2.13 16.83 15.49
C LEU A 65 -2.40 15.84 14.36
N THR A 66 -3.05 16.30 13.29
CA THR A 66 -3.34 15.51 12.09
C THR A 66 -2.53 16.03 10.91
N ASP A 67 -1.97 15.11 10.13
CA ASP A 67 -1.09 15.36 8.98
C ASP A 67 0.09 16.27 9.33
N ILE A 68 0.88 15.81 10.31
CA ILE A 68 1.97 16.60 10.88
C ILE A 68 3.04 16.97 9.84
N GLN A 69 3.50 18.20 9.97
CA GLN A 69 4.69 18.71 9.29
C GLN A 69 5.97 18.20 9.97
N GLY A 70 7.09 18.29 9.27
CA GLY A 70 8.39 17.87 9.83
C GLY A 70 8.78 18.64 11.11
N MET A 71 8.35 19.91 11.23
CA MET A 71 8.59 20.70 12.44
C MET A 71 7.74 20.22 13.62
N GLU A 72 6.49 19.83 13.37
CA GLU A 72 5.57 19.34 14.40
C GLU A 72 5.98 17.95 14.89
N ASP A 73 6.51 17.10 14.01
CA ASP A 73 7.15 15.83 14.40
C ASP A 73 8.37 16.06 15.30
N HIS A 74 9.25 16.99 14.91
CA HIS A 74 10.47 17.27 15.66
C HIS A 74 10.18 17.77 17.09
N LEU A 75 9.14 18.58 17.25
CA LEU A 75 8.74 19.18 18.53
C LEU A 75 7.72 18.33 19.31
N GLY A 76 7.09 17.35 18.66
CA GLY A 76 6.06 16.50 19.25
C GLY A 76 6.63 15.43 20.19
N ASP A 77 5.87 15.14 21.24
CA ASP A 77 6.16 14.15 22.28
C ASP A 77 5.90 12.71 21.81
N MET A 78 5.14 12.55 20.75
CA MET A 78 4.88 11.28 20.09
C MET A 78 4.49 11.55 18.64
N ASP A 79 5.00 10.73 17.73
CA ASP A 79 4.51 10.62 16.36
C ASP A 79 3.99 9.21 16.09
N PHE A 80 2.89 9.12 15.38
CA PHE A 80 2.38 7.83 14.93
C PHE A 80 1.78 7.93 13.54
N LYS A 81 1.88 6.84 12.82
CA LYS A 81 1.50 6.71 11.43
C LYS A 81 0.50 5.59 11.31
N VAL A 82 -0.66 5.89 10.72
CA VAL A 82 -1.75 4.95 10.58
C VAL A 82 -2.11 4.82 9.11
N ALA A 83 -2.01 3.60 8.60
CA ALA A 83 -2.47 3.27 7.25
C ALA A 83 -3.60 2.26 7.30
N GLY A 84 -4.56 2.39 6.40
CA GLY A 84 -5.74 1.54 6.40
C GLY A 84 -6.72 1.80 5.27
N THR A 85 -7.68 0.90 5.18
CA THR A 85 -8.85 1.01 4.31
C THR A 85 -10.00 1.67 5.08
N SER A 86 -11.16 1.79 4.41
CA SER A 86 -12.42 2.15 5.04
C SER A 86 -12.90 1.14 6.09
N GLU A 87 -12.45 -0.12 6.03
CA GLU A 87 -12.90 -1.19 6.92
C GLU A 87 -11.93 -1.48 8.08
N GLY A 88 -10.72 -0.93 8.05
CA GLY A 88 -9.76 -1.20 9.11
C GLY A 88 -8.34 -0.73 8.83
N ILE A 89 -7.50 -0.88 9.84
CA ILE A 89 -6.08 -0.52 9.81
C ILE A 89 -5.30 -1.67 9.17
N THR A 90 -4.43 -1.35 8.22
CA THR A 90 -3.51 -2.30 7.60
C THR A 90 -2.11 -2.20 8.18
N ALA A 91 -1.72 -1.02 8.68
CA ALA A 91 -0.45 -0.82 9.35
C ALA A 91 -0.56 0.30 10.40
N LEU A 92 0.15 0.11 11.51
CA LEU A 92 0.29 1.09 12.59
C LEU A 92 1.77 1.14 12.99
N GLN A 93 2.36 2.33 12.96
CA GLN A 93 3.69 2.59 13.47
C GLN A 93 3.58 3.69 14.53
N MET A 94 4.24 3.53 15.67
CA MET A 94 4.22 4.50 16.77
C MET A 94 5.65 4.69 17.29
N ASP A 95 6.05 5.94 17.46
CA ASP A 95 7.27 6.32 18.16
C ASP A 95 6.90 7.24 19.34
N ILE A 96 7.19 6.76 20.54
CA ILE A 96 6.75 7.39 21.79
C ILE A 96 7.99 7.93 22.50
N LYS A 97 8.05 9.26 22.67
CA LYS A 97 9.20 9.93 23.30
C LYS A 97 8.97 10.20 24.80
N ILE A 98 7.73 10.04 25.29
CA ILE A 98 7.32 10.32 26.67
C ILE A 98 6.60 9.16 27.36
N GLY A 99 6.59 9.16 28.70
CA GLY A 99 5.72 8.29 29.48
C GLY A 99 4.30 8.85 29.67
N GLY A 100 3.37 7.99 30.13
CA GLY A 100 2.05 8.43 30.55
C GLY A 100 1.05 8.68 29.42
N LEU A 101 1.08 7.83 28.39
CA LEU A 101 -0.01 7.70 27.42
C LEU A 101 -1.08 6.78 27.99
N THR A 102 -2.29 7.30 28.15
CA THR A 102 -3.43 6.51 28.62
C THR A 102 -4.10 5.80 27.45
N LYS A 103 -4.87 4.76 27.75
CA LYS A 103 -5.62 4.02 26.72
C LYS A 103 -6.67 4.91 26.07
N GLU A 104 -7.27 5.81 26.84
CA GLU A 104 -8.29 6.75 26.43
C GLU A 104 -7.72 7.75 25.41
N LEU A 105 -6.54 8.31 25.71
CA LEU A 105 -5.82 9.20 24.78
C LEU A 105 -5.49 8.50 23.46
N MET A 106 -5.02 7.25 23.54
CA MET A 106 -4.71 6.47 22.35
C MET A 106 -5.95 6.17 21.51
N ALA A 107 -7.10 5.91 22.14
CA ALA A 107 -8.36 5.68 21.43
C ALA A 107 -8.82 6.95 20.70
N GLU A 108 -8.72 8.11 21.34
CA GLU A 108 -9.02 9.41 20.72
C GLU A 108 -8.10 9.69 19.53
N ALA A 109 -6.79 9.48 19.71
CA ALA A 109 -5.79 9.69 18.68
C ALA A 109 -6.01 8.79 17.46
N LEU A 110 -6.38 7.52 17.67
CA LEU A 110 -6.70 6.59 16.59
C LEU A 110 -8.02 6.94 15.87
N GLU A 111 -9.01 7.47 16.59
CA GLU A 111 -10.26 7.93 15.95
C GLU A 111 -10.01 9.19 15.11
N GLN A 112 -9.25 10.16 15.60
CA GLN A 112 -8.85 11.33 14.83
C GLN A 112 -8.03 10.93 13.58
N ALA A 113 -7.15 9.95 13.72
CA ALA A 113 -6.42 9.37 12.59
C ALA A 113 -7.34 8.68 11.59
N ARG A 114 -8.40 8.00 12.06
CA ARG A 114 -9.40 7.39 11.18
C ARG A 114 -10.11 8.46 10.36
N VAL A 115 -10.55 9.56 10.97
CA VAL A 115 -11.21 10.67 10.27
C VAL A 115 -10.30 11.25 9.19
N GLY A 116 -9.07 11.66 9.54
CA GLY A 116 -8.13 12.21 8.56
C GLY A 116 -7.77 11.22 7.43
N ARG A 117 -7.63 9.93 7.76
CA ARG A 117 -7.41 8.90 6.75
C ARG A 117 -8.60 8.76 5.79
N MET A 118 -9.84 8.85 6.28
CA MET A 118 -11.03 8.78 5.43
C MET A 118 -11.10 9.97 4.48
N GLU A 119 -10.77 11.18 4.93
CA GLU A 119 -10.72 12.36 4.06
C GLU A 119 -9.70 12.19 2.92
N ILE A 120 -8.49 11.68 3.23
CA ILE A 120 -7.48 11.38 2.21
C ILE A 120 -7.99 10.31 1.25
N LEU A 121 -8.64 9.26 1.77
CA LEU A 121 -9.18 8.18 0.96
C LEU A 121 -10.26 8.66 0.00
N ASP A 122 -11.16 9.55 0.45
CA ASP A 122 -12.22 10.13 -0.38
C ASP A 122 -11.63 10.96 -1.53
N VAL A 123 -10.60 11.76 -1.26
CA VAL A 123 -9.89 12.52 -2.32
C VAL A 123 -9.19 11.58 -3.30
N MET A 124 -8.62 10.48 -2.82
CA MET A 124 -7.99 9.47 -3.68
C MET A 124 -9.03 8.80 -4.60
N THR A 125 -10.18 8.40 -4.06
CA THR A 125 -11.23 7.71 -4.82
C THR A 125 -11.99 8.64 -5.76
N ASP A 126 -12.05 9.94 -5.47
CA ASP A 126 -12.51 10.96 -6.44
C ASP A 126 -11.60 11.02 -7.69
N CYS A 127 -10.31 10.71 -7.55
CA CYS A 127 -9.36 10.66 -8.66
C CYS A 127 -9.43 9.32 -9.42
N ILE A 128 -9.33 8.20 -8.70
CA ILE A 128 -9.45 6.85 -9.26
C ILE A 128 -10.34 6.03 -8.32
N ALA A 129 -11.61 5.87 -8.69
CA ALA A 129 -12.60 5.21 -7.84
C ALA A 129 -12.35 3.72 -7.64
N GLU A 130 -11.87 3.04 -8.68
CA GLU A 130 -11.63 1.60 -8.69
C GLU A 130 -10.42 1.24 -9.58
N PRO A 131 -9.77 0.08 -9.37
CA PRO A 131 -8.72 -0.38 -10.27
C PRO A 131 -9.18 -0.41 -11.73
N ARG A 132 -8.30 -0.04 -12.66
CA ARG A 132 -8.63 -0.13 -14.09
C ARG A 132 -8.97 -1.58 -14.46
N PRO A 133 -9.98 -1.80 -15.33
CA PRO A 133 -10.45 -3.15 -15.67
C PRO A 133 -9.44 -3.96 -16.50
N THR A 134 -8.44 -3.30 -17.07
CA THR A 134 -7.42 -3.92 -17.90
C THR A 134 -6.05 -3.44 -17.47
N LEU A 135 -5.09 -4.38 -17.42
CA LEU A 135 -3.68 -4.03 -17.25
C LEU A 135 -3.20 -3.07 -18.33
N SER A 136 -2.20 -2.27 -17.98
CA SER A 136 -1.48 -1.40 -18.92
C SER A 136 -1.08 -2.15 -20.20
N LYS A 137 -1.15 -1.47 -21.34
CA LYS A 137 -0.69 -2.01 -22.63
C LYS A 137 0.82 -2.30 -22.67
N TRP A 138 1.58 -1.73 -21.75
CA TRP A 138 3.02 -1.92 -21.61
C TRP A 138 3.37 -3.00 -20.58
N ALA A 139 2.39 -3.50 -19.82
CA ALA A 139 2.61 -4.60 -18.90
C ALA A 139 2.70 -5.91 -19.68
N PRO A 140 3.55 -6.86 -19.25
CA PRO A 140 3.55 -8.22 -19.78
C PRO A 140 2.15 -8.84 -19.68
N ARG A 141 1.78 -9.71 -20.61
CA ARG A 141 0.53 -10.49 -20.54
C ARG A 141 0.88 -11.91 -20.10
N MET A 142 0.30 -12.33 -18.99
CA MET A 142 0.37 -13.70 -18.51
C MET A 142 -0.85 -14.43 -19.07
N GLU A 143 -0.62 -15.36 -19.98
CA GLU A 143 -1.65 -16.28 -20.45
C GLU A 143 -1.44 -17.64 -19.79
N SER A 144 -2.52 -18.21 -19.26
CA SER A 144 -2.50 -19.52 -18.62
C SER A 144 -3.30 -20.50 -19.46
N ILE A 145 -2.65 -21.58 -19.87
CA ILE A 145 -3.28 -22.70 -20.57
C ILE A 145 -3.16 -23.95 -19.70
N SER A 146 -4.26 -24.70 -19.57
CA SER A 146 -4.25 -26.00 -18.90
C SER A 146 -3.98 -27.08 -19.93
N ILE A 147 -3.08 -28.02 -19.61
CA ILE A 147 -2.75 -29.16 -20.47
C ILE A 147 -3.09 -30.47 -19.75
N ASP A 148 -3.30 -31.52 -20.53
CA ASP A 148 -3.43 -32.86 -20.01
C ASP A 148 -2.16 -33.25 -19.21
N PRO A 149 -2.28 -33.75 -17.97
CA PRO A 149 -1.14 -34.25 -17.19
C PRO A 149 -0.27 -35.26 -17.95
N GLU A 150 -0.84 -36.06 -18.85
CA GLU A 150 -0.08 -37.02 -19.68
C GLU A 150 0.86 -36.31 -20.68
N ALA A 151 0.51 -35.08 -21.10
CA ALA A 151 1.28 -34.29 -22.04
C ALA A 151 2.45 -33.52 -21.39
N ILE A 152 2.54 -33.47 -20.06
CA ILE A 152 3.60 -32.74 -19.32
C ILE A 152 4.99 -33.18 -19.78
N GLY A 153 5.20 -34.50 -19.95
CA GLY A 153 6.49 -35.04 -20.38
C GLY A 153 6.92 -34.56 -21.77
N ALA A 154 5.96 -34.36 -22.68
CA ALA A 154 6.21 -33.87 -24.03
C ALA A 154 6.57 -32.37 -24.04
N VAL A 155 5.88 -31.57 -23.22
CA VAL A 155 6.12 -30.12 -23.09
C VAL A 155 7.47 -29.84 -22.44
N ILE A 156 7.80 -30.53 -21.34
CA ILE A 156 9.09 -30.37 -20.68
C ILE A 156 10.22 -30.89 -21.57
N GLY A 157 10.03 -32.06 -22.19
CA GLY A 157 11.04 -32.75 -22.98
C GLY A 157 12.18 -33.33 -22.13
N LYS A 158 13.15 -33.98 -22.81
CA LYS A 158 14.26 -34.64 -22.12
C LYS A 158 15.12 -33.62 -21.36
N ALA A 159 15.20 -33.78 -20.04
CA ALA A 159 15.92 -32.88 -19.13
C ALA A 159 15.50 -31.39 -19.24
N GLY A 160 14.28 -31.10 -19.70
CA GLY A 160 13.79 -29.73 -19.89
C GLY A 160 14.25 -29.07 -21.20
N ALA A 161 14.79 -29.82 -22.16
CA ALA A 161 15.31 -29.24 -23.40
C ALA A 161 14.22 -28.58 -24.25
N THR A 162 13.02 -29.17 -24.33
CA THR A 162 11.92 -28.62 -25.13
C THR A 162 11.41 -27.33 -24.52
N VAL A 163 11.09 -27.32 -23.21
CA VAL A 163 10.58 -26.11 -22.55
C VAL A 163 11.59 -24.97 -22.61
N ARG A 164 12.88 -25.22 -22.35
CA ARG A 164 13.91 -24.17 -22.46
C ARG A 164 14.08 -23.66 -23.90
N GLY A 165 13.98 -24.55 -24.89
CA GLY A 165 14.01 -24.15 -26.30
C GLY A 165 12.84 -23.26 -26.69
N LEU A 166 11.63 -23.57 -26.20
CA LEU A 166 10.46 -22.71 -26.41
C LEU A 166 10.62 -21.34 -25.73
N GLN A 167 11.12 -21.32 -24.49
CA GLN A 167 11.39 -20.07 -23.77
C GLN A 167 12.41 -19.18 -24.51
N GLU A 168 13.47 -19.77 -25.04
CA GLU A 168 14.50 -19.04 -25.80
C GLU A 168 14.02 -18.59 -27.19
N GLU A 169 13.24 -19.42 -27.89
CA GLU A 169 12.71 -19.09 -29.22
C GLU A 169 11.65 -17.98 -29.19
N PHE A 170 10.79 -18.01 -28.17
CA PHE A 170 9.66 -17.08 -28.05
C PHE A 170 9.89 -15.94 -27.07
N ASP A 171 11.02 -15.91 -26.36
CA ASP A 171 11.38 -14.90 -25.34
C ASP A 171 10.31 -14.79 -24.23
N VAL A 172 9.91 -15.94 -23.68
CA VAL A 172 8.86 -16.10 -22.63
C VAL A 172 9.32 -16.90 -21.42
#